data_AF-A0ABD1CAS2-F1
#
_entry.id   AF-A0ABD1CAS2-F1
#
_cell.length_a   1.000
_cell.length_b   1.000
_cell.length_c   1.000
_cell.angle_alpha   90.00
_cell.angle_beta   90.00
_cell.angle_gamma   90.00
#
_symmetry.space_group_name_H-M   'P 1'
#
loop_
_entity.id
_entity.type
_entity.pdbx_description
1 polymer ?
#
loop_
_entity_poly.entity_id
_entity_poly.type
_entity_poly.pdbx_seq_one_letter_code
_entity_poly.pdbx_strand_id
1 'polypeptide(L)'
;MHIEYRVKLPDHNWVVAQRHKLIPSVTAGIIIKKNGLGKPEAVGYSGPTYVGIRSGKHSSSTAYSHALDFKRLTELEEFAPILRHDGIIKPVVVIVVDGGPDENPRYRKVIQVAIHHFLEHNLDAIFIATNAPGRSAFNRVERRMSPLSRELAGLILPHDHYGSHLDSQMRTTDEHLERQNFKFAGKTLTEVWGGLIIDGYPTVAEFIEPEASEVDPESLECRDQCWFSNHVRTSQYMLQIVKCDNRSCCSPLRSSLSTVLPGRFLPPPIPLIHSSDGLKAAGKDDHQHFPSLFVAISLDVSKILPKSYLGFKKIPYDLFCPSQTNLVNDRICTTCGLYHASLVMLKEHKKEHKVTAATKKIRPKRVVTRRRNELLVATADGGDLDWLDSDTVDLTGIPMDWAEGVENLNDSHPIIDIEKHLLNPWGED
;
A
#
# COMPACT_ATOMS: atom_id res chain seq x y z
N MET A 1 -11.79 -4.65 -43.94
CA MET A 1 -12.80 -4.63 -42.86
C MET A 1 -12.05 -4.85 -41.55
N HIS A 2 -11.57 -3.78 -40.93
CA HIS A 2 -10.87 -3.82 -39.65
C HIS A 2 -11.90 -3.49 -38.57
N ILE A 3 -12.16 -4.44 -37.68
CA ILE A 3 -12.97 -4.21 -36.50
C ILE A 3 -12.00 -3.74 -35.41
N GLU A 4 -11.98 -2.44 -35.16
CA GLU A 4 -11.27 -1.86 -34.02
C GLU A 4 -12.06 -2.15 -32.74
N TYR A 5 -11.52 -3.00 -31.86
CA TYR A 5 -12.02 -3.10 -30.49
C TYR A 5 -11.47 -1.95 -29.66
N ARG A 6 -12.34 -0.99 -29.31
CA ARG A 6 -12.08 -0.02 -28.23
C ARG A 6 -12.18 -0.74 -26.87
N VAL A 7 -11.11 -1.40 -26.44
CA VAL A 7 -11.02 -1.91 -25.06
C VAL A 7 -10.44 -0.79 -24.18
N LYS A 8 -11.31 -0.09 -23.45
CA LYS A 8 -10.88 0.61 -22.22
C LYS A 8 -10.86 -0.42 -21.10
N LEU A 9 -9.67 -0.82 -20.66
CA LEU A 9 -9.54 -1.54 -19.40
C LEU A 9 -9.63 -0.50 -18.26
N PRO A 10 -10.61 -0.59 -17.34
CA PRO A 10 -10.48 0.09 -16.06
C PRO A 10 -9.23 -0.42 -15.35
N ASP A 11 -8.61 0.46 -14.57
CA ASP A 11 -7.33 0.18 -13.91
C ASP A 11 -7.36 -1.17 -13.19
N HIS A 12 -6.39 -2.04 -13.52
CA HIS A 12 -6.19 -3.39 -12.98
C HIS A 12 -7.42 -4.32 -12.92
N ASN A 13 -8.48 -4.03 -13.68
CA ASN A 13 -9.73 -4.78 -13.65
C ASN A 13 -10.02 -5.37 -15.04
N TRP A 14 -9.44 -6.55 -15.30
CA TRP A 14 -9.55 -7.27 -16.59
C TRP A 14 -10.91 -7.93 -16.86
N VAL A 15 -12.01 -7.41 -16.30
CA VAL A 15 -13.29 -8.15 -16.31
C VAL A 15 -14.44 -7.32 -16.86
N VAL A 16 -14.95 -7.77 -18.02
CA VAL A 16 -16.20 -7.32 -18.66
C VAL A 16 -17.43 -7.96 -18.00
N ALA A 17 -17.26 -9.06 -17.26
CA ALA A 17 -18.33 -9.80 -16.57
C ALA A 17 -18.41 -9.45 -15.07
N GLN A 18 -19.35 -8.58 -14.67
CA GLN A 18 -19.52 -8.13 -13.28
C GLN A 18 -19.73 -9.26 -12.24
N ARG A 19 -20.21 -10.45 -12.66
CA ARG A 19 -20.62 -11.53 -11.73
C ARG A 19 -19.63 -12.69 -11.59
N HIS A 20 -18.68 -12.85 -12.51
CA HIS A 20 -17.68 -13.94 -12.48
C HIS A 20 -16.27 -13.36 -12.60
N LYS A 21 -15.83 -12.66 -11.54
CA LYS A 21 -14.56 -11.91 -11.49
C LYS A 21 -13.47 -12.70 -10.77
N LEU A 22 -12.32 -12.88 -11.39
CA LEU A 22 -11.08 -13.29 -10.74
C LEU A 22 -10.24 -12.05 -10.43
N ILE A 23 -9.62 -12.01 -9.25
CA ILE A 23 -8.79 -10.90 -8.78
C ILE A 23 -7.37 -11.43 -8.52
N PRO A 24 -6.38 -11.02 -9.32
CA PRO A 24 -4.99 -11.35 -9.06
C PRO A 24 -4.36 -10.38 -8.04
N SER A 25 -3.69 -10.92 -7.03
CA SER A 25 -2.70 -10.22 -6.21
C SER A 25 -1.33 -10.51 -6.79
N VAL A 26 -0.58 -9.49 -7.20
CA VAL A 26 0.71 -9.66 -7.90
C VAL A 26 1.83 -9.09 -7.05
N THR A 27 2.81 -9.94 -6.70
CA THR A 27 4.03 -9.51 -6.03
C THR A 27 5.25 -9.82 -6.88
N ALA A 28 6.16 -8.85 -7.00
CA ALA A 28 7.41 -9.02 -7.71
C ALA A 28 8.61 -8.88 -6.77
N GLY A 29 9.50 -9.87 -6.78
CA GLY A 29 10.80 -9.79 -6.15
C GLY A 29 11.71 -8.87 -6.96
N ILE A 30 12.44 -7.98 -6.29
CA ILE A 30 13.43 -7.10 -6.91
C ILE A 30 14.83 -7.60 -6.54
N ILE A 31 15.60 -8.01 -7.53
CA ILE A 31 16.99 -8.41 -7.36
C ILE A 31 17.89 -7.19 -7.43
N ILE A 32 18.65 -7.01 -6.36
CA ILE A 32 19.67 -5.96 -6.24
C ILE A 32 21.01 -6.54 -6.66
N LYS A 33 21.68 -5.91 -7.63
CA LYS A 33 22.97 -6.36 -8.13
C LYS A 33 24.04 -6.24 -7.03
N LYS A 34 24.89 -7.26 -6.92
CA LYS A 34 26.06 -7.24 -6.03
C LYS A 34 27.00 -6.10 -6.43
N ASN A 35 27.67 -5.50 -5.45
CA ASN A 35 28.67 -4.43 -5.63
C ASN A 35 28.15 -3.19 -6.39
N GLY A 36 26.84 -2.91 -6.28
CA GLY A 36 26.18 -1.78 -6.94
C GLY A 36 26.01 -0.51 -6.09
N LEU A 37 26.84 -0.33 -5.05
CA LEU A 37 26.71 0.82 -4.16
C LEU A 37 26.83 2.14 -4.94
N GLY A 38 25.89 3.06 -4.72
CA GLY A 38 25.84 4.37 -5.38
C GLY A 38 25.35 4.34 -6.83
N LYS A 39 25.01 3.17 -7.38
CA LYS A 39 24.56 3.00 -8.76
C LYS A 39 23.05 2.73 -8.81
N PRO A 40 22.21 3.68 -9.25
CA PRO A 40 20.75 3.48 -9.32
C PRO A 40 20.35 2.24 -10.12
N GLU A 41 21.09 1.89 -11.17
CA GLU A 41 20.87 0.72 -12.03
C GLU A 41 21.17 -0.63 -11.37
N ALA A 42 21.68 -0.61 -10.12
CA ALA A 42 21.83 -1.79 -9.29
C ALA A 42 20.50 -2.26 -8.69
N VAL A 43 19.54 -1.35 -8.50
CA VAL A 43 18.17 -1.65 -8.05
C VAL A 43 17.29 -1.71 -9.30
N GLY A 44 17.23 -2.89 -9.90
CA GLY A 44 16.49 -3.11 -11.14
C GLY A 44 14.98 -3.25 -10.95
N TYR A 45 14.37 -3.95 -11.89
CA TYR A 45 12.95 -4.32 -11.90
C TYR A 45 12.77 -5.83 -12.02
N SER A 46 13.87 -6.58 -12.00
CA SER A 46 13.91 -7.99 -12.35
C SER A 46 13.97 -8.89 -11.11
N GLY A 47 13.34 -10.05 -11.20
CA GLY A 47 13.20 -11.04 -10.13
C GLY A 47 11.91 -11.86 -10.28
N PRO A 48 11.74 -12.89 -9.43
CA PRO A 48 10.60 -13.81 -9.47
C PRO A 48 9.30 -13.06 -9.25
N THR A 49 8.20 -13.60 -9.78
CA THR A 49 6.87 -13.01 -9.65
C THR A 49 5.94 -14.05 -9.03
N TYR A 50 5.11 -13.62 -8.09
CA TYR A 50 4.05 -14.43 -7.49
C TYR A 50 2.69 -13.82 -7.85
N VAL A 51 1.72 -14.66 -8.20
CA VAL A 51 0.35 -14.26 -8.50
C VAL A 51 -0.64 -15.12 -7.72
N GLY A 52 -1.26 -14.51 -6.71
CA GLY A 52 -2.37 -15.12 -5.96
C GLY A 52 -3.71 -14.81 -6.62
N ILE A 53 -4.39 -15.83 -7.16
CA ILE A 53 -5.65 -15.67 -7.91
C ILE A 53 -6.81 -15.98 -6.97
N ARG A 54 -7.68 -14.99 -6.76
CA ARG A 54 -8.84 -15.10 -5.87
C ARG A 54 -10.15 -14.95 -6.64
N SER A 55 -11.21 -15.60 -6.18
CA SER A 55 -12.57 -15.28 -6.64
C SER A 55 -12.99 -13.94 -6.05
N GLY A 56 -13.29 -12.94 -6.88
CA GLY A 56 -13.76 -11.64 -6.42
C GLY A 56 -15.13 -11.66 -5.73
N LYS A 57 -15.85 -12.79 -5.83
CA LYS A 57 -17.13 -12.99 -5.14
C LYS A 57 -16.97 -13.68 -3.79
N HIS A 58 -16.12 -14.70 -3.72
CA HIS A 58 -15.96 -15.54 -2.52
C HIS A 58 -14.77 -15.12 -1.64
N SER A 59 -13.85 -14.32 -2.16
CA SER A 59 -12.64 -13.87 -1.48
C SER A 59 -12.48 -12.36 -1.66
N SER A 60 -12.23 -11.66 -0.57
CA SER A 60 -11.94 -10.22 -0.61
C SER A 60 -10.44 -10.00 -0.76
N SER A 61 -10.05 -8.94 -1.49
CA SER A 61 -8.71 -8.36 -1.34
C SER A 61 -8.71 -7.50 -0.08
N THR A 62 -7.89 -7.86 0.89
CA THR A 62 -7.74 -7.18 2.18
C THR A 62 -6.29 -7.23 2.65
N ALA A 63 -5.94 -6.38 3.62
CA ALA A 63 -4.64 -6.45 4.31
C ALA A 63 -4.35 -7.85 4.87
N TYR A 64 -5.38 -8.60 5.30
CA TYR A 64 -5.22 -9.97 5.82
C TYR A 64 -4.96 -10.99 4.71
N SER A 65 -5.56 -10.80 3.54
CA SER A 65 -5.21 -11.62 2.37
C SER A 65 -3.77 -11.36 1.92
N HIS A 66 -3.30 -10.10 1.98
CA HIS A 66 -1.93 -9.72 1.66
C HIS A 66 -0.92 -10.25 2.68
N ALA A 67 -1.32 -10.38 3.95
CA ALA A 67 -0.51 -11.03 4.98
C ALA A 67 -0.21 -12.50 4.65
N LEU A 68 -1.22 -13.24 4.14
CA LEU A 68 -1.03 -14.60 3.65
C LEU A 68 -0.14 -14.63 2.41
N ASP A 69 -0.33 -13.70 1.48
CA ASP A 69 0.51 -13.62 0.29
C ASP A 69 1.97 -13.43 0.70
N PHE A 70 2.28 -12.49 1.62
CA PHE A 70 3.64 -12.32 2.13
C PHE A 70 4.18 -13.59 2.78
N LYS A 71 3.38 -14.25 3.65
CA LYS A 71 3.77 -15.53 4.24
C LYS A 71 4.10 -16.57 3.17
N ARG A 72 3.28 -16.67 2.12
CA ARG A 72 3.53 -17.58 1.00
C ARG A 72 4.86 -17.28 0.31
N LEU A 73 5.19 -16.01 0.07
CA LEU A 73 6.49 -15.62 -0.48
C LEU A 73 7.65 -16.11 0.38
N THR A 74 7.49 -16.10 1.71
CA THR A 74 8.53 -16.59 2.63
C THR A 74 8.77 -18.08 2.52
N GLU A 75 7.86 -18.85 1.90
CA GLU A 75 7.89 -20.31 1.71
C GLU A 75 8.40 -20.71 0.31
N LEU A 76 8.22 -19.85 -0.70
CA LEU A 76 8.62 -20.11 -2.09
C LEU A 76 10.14 -20.10 -2.29
N GLU A 77 10.67 -21.12 -2.96
CA GLU A 77 12.10 -21.26 -3.25
C GLU A 77 12.57 -20.24 -4.30
N GLU A 78 11.70 -19.84 -5.22
CA GLU A 78 11.96 -18.79 -6.22
C GLU A 78 12.30 -17.45 -5.55
N PHE A 79 11.67 -17.18 -4.39
CA PHE A 79 11.88 -15.96 -3.61
C PHE A 79 12.99 -16.10 -2.56
N ALA A 80 13.45 -17.32 -2.25
CA ALA A 80 14.48 -17.56 -1.24
C ALA A 80 15.77 -16.73 -1.44
N PRO A 81 16.31 -16.53 -2.66
CA PRO A 81 17.50 -15.68 -2.86
C PRO A 81 17.30 -14.21 -2.43
N ILE A 82 16.05 -13.74 -2.46
CA ILE A 82 15.68 -12.35 -2.17
C ILE A 82 15.28 -12.21 -0.71
N LEU A 83 14.49 -13.14 -0.18
CA LEU A 83 13.92 -13.05 1.15
C LEU A 83 14.74 -13.73 2.24
N ARG A 84 15.56 -14.75 1.91
CA ARG A 84 16.29 -15.55 2.92
C ARG A 84 17.81 -15.36 2.83
N HIS A 85 18.47 -15.51 3.96
CA HIS A 85 19.91 -15.68 4.09
C HIS A 85 20.14 -16.71 5.19
N ASP A 86 20.87 -17.80 4.90
CA ASP A 86 21.06 -18.94 5.81
C ASP A 86 19.76 -19.54 6.36
N GLY A 87 18.75 -19.69 5.48
CA GLY A 87 17.46 -20.30 5.81
C GLY A 87 16.51 -19.42 6.63
N ILE A 88 16.95 -18.25 7.08
CA ILE A 88 16.12 -17.29 7.84
C ILE A 88 15.79 -16.06 6.99
N ILE A 89 14.63 -15.44 7.23
CA ILE A 89 14.23 -14.22 6.53
C ILE A 89 15.25 -13.11 6.79
N LYS A 90 15.59 -12.34 5.75
CA LYS A 90 16.52 -11.23 5.84
C LYS A 90 15.98 -10.18 6.82
N PRO A 91 16.85 -9.56 7.62
CA PRO A 91 16.43 -8.69 8.71
C PRO A 91 15.79 -7.37 8.29
N VAL A 92 16.00 -6.91 7.07
CA VAL A 92 15.43 -5.66 6.57
C VAL A 92 14.56 -5.98 5.37
N VAL A 93 13.27 -5.64 5.47
CA VAL A 93 12.28 -5.85 4.42
C VAL A 93 11.80 -4.49 3.92
N VAL A 94 11.76 -4.31 2.60
CA VAL A 94 11.25 -3.12 1.94
C VAL A 94 10.16 -3.55 0.98
N ILE A 95 8.96 -3.00 1.15
CA ILE A 95 7.78 -3.29 0.33
C ILE A 95 7.34 -1.99 -0.32
N VAL A 96 7.08 -2.03 -1.62
CA VAL A 96 6.44 -0.95 -2.36
C VAL A 96 5.10 -1.47 -2.85
N VAL A 97 4.04 -0.75 -2.50
CA VAL A 97 2.65 -1.13 -2.79
C VAL A 97 2.01 -0.12 -3.74
N ASP A 98 0.88 -0.49 -4.34
CA ASP A 98 0.14 0.41 -5.23
C ASP A 98 -0.60 1.51 -4.45
N GLY A 99 -1.00 1.20 -3.21
CA GLY A 99 -1.57 2.17 -2.29
C GLY A 99 -3.09 2.18 -2.24
N GLY A 100 -3.72 1.14 -2.77
CA GLY A 100 -5.14 0.86 -2.58
C GLY A 100 -5.54 0.76 -1.11
N PRO A 101 -6.85 0.82 -0.78
CA PRO A 101 -7.33 0.85 0.60
C PRO A 101 -6.87 -0.32 1.50
N ASP A 102 -6.56 -1.45 0.91
CA ASP A 102 -6.12 -2.68 1.54
C ASP A 102 -4.60 -2.83 1.64
N GLU A 103 -3.83 -1.96 0.98
CA GLU A 103 -2.36 -1.99 0.98
C GLU A 103 -1.71 -0.71 1.52
N ASN A 104 -2.44 0.40 1.57
CA ASN A 104 -1.87 1.70 1.89
C ASN A 104 -1.24 1.71 3.30
N PRO A 105 0.04 2.12 3.43
CA PRO A 105 0.80 2.04 4.68
C PRO A 105 0.23 2.88 5.84
N ARG A 106 -0.67 3.83 5.56
CA ARG A 106 -1.29 4.66 6.59
C ARG A 106 -2.45 3.98 7.33
N TYR A 107 -3.02 2.92 6.76
CA TYR A 107 -4.22 2.29 7.33
C TYR A 107 -3.90 1.28 8.43
N ARG A 108 -4.76 1.28 9.46
CA ARG A 108 -4.56 0.51 10.70
C ARG A 108 -4.35 -0.99 10.46
N LYS A 109 -5.14 -1.60 9.57
CA LYS A 109 -5.06 -3.04 9.28
C LYS A 109 -3.72 -3.41 8.63
N VAL A 110 -3.24 -2.58 7.69
CA VAL A 110 -1.93 -2.74 7.06
C VAL A 110 -0.81 -2.60 8.09
N ILE A 111 -0.90 -1.61 8.97
CA ILE A 111 0.09 -1.42 10.04
C ILE A 111 0.11 -2.62 11.00
N GLN A 112 -1.05 -3.17 11.36
CA GLN A 112 -1.15 -4.35 12.22
C GLN A 112 -0.49 -5.58 11.57
N VAL A 113 -0.75 -5.82 10.28
CA VAL A 113 -0.10 -6.88 9.50
C VAL A 113 1.42 -6.67 9.44
N ALA A 114 1.88 -5.45 9.20
CA ALA A 114 3.30 -5.13 9.20
C ALA A 114 3.97 -5.35 10.57
N ILE A 115 3.28 -5.03 11.68
CA ILE A 115 3.75 -5.34 13.04
C ILE A 115 3.85 -6.85 13.24
N HIS A 116 2.86 -7.61 12.80
CA HIS A 116 2.89 -9.06 12.90
C HIS A 116 4.10 -9.65 12.17
N HIS A 117 4.34 -9.29 10.90
CA HIS A 117 5.52 -9.76 10.16
C HIS A 117 6.85 -9.32 10.79
N PHE A 118 6.89 -8.11 11.34
CA PHE A 118 8.06 -7.61 12.06
C PHE A 118 8.42 -8.47 13.26
N LEU A 119 7.41 -8.89 14.03
CA LEU A 119 7.57 -9.72 15.23
C LEU A 119 7.86 -11.18 14.87
N GLU A 120 7.04 -11.77 14.00
CA GLU A 120 7.11 -13.18 13.59
C GLU A 120 8.49 -13.54 13.01
N HIS A 121 9.04 -12.65 12.18
CA HIS A 121 10.33 -12.88 11.53
C HIS A 121 11.52 -12.23 12.24
N ASN A 122 11.31 -11.66 13.44
CA ASN A 122 12.32 -10.95 14.22
C ASN A 122 13.11 -9.95 13.35
N LEU A 123 12.39 -9.15 12.56
CA LEU A 123 12.96 -8.19 11.63
C LEU A 123 13.65 -7.05 12.38
N ASP A 124 14.74 -6.55 11.82
CA ASP A 124 15.37 -5.33 12.30
C ASP A 124 14.62 -4.09 11.84
N ALA A 125 14.11 -4.13 10.61
CA ALA A 125 13.23 -3.11 10.07
C ALA A 125 12.30 -3.65 9.00
N ILE A 126 11.10 -3.09 8.94
CA ILE A 126 10.20 -3.18 7.79
C ILE A 126 9.82 -1.76 7.34
N PHE A 127 9.92 -1.54 6.04
CA PHE A 127 9.59 -0.30 5.36
C PHE A 127 8.52 -0.57 4.32
N ILE A 128 7.38 0.11 4.39
CA ILE A 128 6.29 -0.03 3.40
C ILE A 128 6.01 1.35 2.81
N ALA A 129 6.20 1.48 1.51
CA ALA A 129 6.02 2.73 0.79
C ALA A 129 4.94 2.59 -0.27
N THR A 130 4.19 3.65 -0.52
CA THR A 130 3.32 3.76 -1.69
C THR A 130 3.64 5.02 -2.47
N ASN A 131 3.40 5.00 -3.77
CA ASN A 131 3.48 6.22 -4.57
C ASN A 131 2.31 7.15 -4.24
N ALA A 132 2.53 8.45 -4.46
CA ALA A 132 1.46 9.44 -4.39
C ALA A 132 0.46 9.25 -5.55
N PRO A 133 -0.81 9.67 -5.40
CA PRO A 133 -1.80 9.60 -6.48
C PRO A 133 -1.30 10.21 -7.79
N GLY A 134 -1.57 9.55 -8.92
CA GLY A 134 -1.12 10.00 -10.24
C GLY A 134 0.35 9.67 -10.57
N ARG A 135 1.09 9.05 -9.64
CA ARG A 135 2.44 8.50 -9.88
C ARG A 135 2.44 6.98 -10.01
N SER A 136 1.26 6.38 -10.24
CA SER A 136 1.08 4.93 -10.36
C SER A 136 1.94 4.37 -11.51
N ALA A 137 2.03 5.07 -12.64
CA ALA A 137 2.92 4.76 -13.78
C ALA A 137 4.41 4.55 -13.44
N PHE A 138 4.87 5.07 -12.30
CA PHE A 138 6.24 4.90 -11.79
C PHE A 138 6.37 3.77 -10.77
N ASN A 139 5.27 3.09 -10.45
CA ASN A 139 5.24 1.92 -9.58
C ASN A 139 6.01 0.79 -10.27
N ARG A 140 7.01 0.25 -9.55
CA ARG A 140 7.85 -0.83 -10.09
C ARG A 140 7.06 -2.10 -10.36
N VAL A 141 5.95 -2.30 -9.66
CA VAL A 141 5.04 -3.44 -9.82
C VAL A 141 4.16 -3.30 -11.06
N GLU A 142 3.74 -2.09 -11.44
CA GLU A 142 2.89 -1.89 -12.64
C GLU A 142 3.56 -2.43 -13.91
N ARG A 143 4.90 -2.32 -14.01
CA ARG A 143 5.65 -2.90 -15.13
C ARG A 143 5.46 -4.42 -15.26
N ARG A 144 5.21 -5.13 -14.17
CA ARG A 144 4.96 -6.58 -14.14
C ARG A 144 3.58 -6.94 -14.66
N MET A 145 2.63 -6.00 -14.58
CA MET A 145 1.30 -6.22 -15.13
C MET A 145 1.30 -6.31 -16.65
N SER A 146 2.24 -5.66 -17.34
CA SER A 146 2.32 -5.69 -18.81
C SER A 146 2.51 -7.11 -19.39
N PRO A 147 3.55 -7.89 -19.04
CA PRO A 147 3.71 -9.25 -19.54
C PRO A 147 2.58 -10.18 -19.07
N LEU A 148 2.08 -10.03 -17.84
CA LEU A 148 0.94 -10.83 -17.36
C LEU A 148 -0.33 -10.55 -18.16
N SER A 149 -0.61 -9.29 -18.48
CA SER A 149 -1.79 -8.86 -19.26
C SER A 149 -1.71 -9.32 -20.71
N ARG A 150 -0.51 -9.40 -21.28
CA ARG A 150 -0.31 -9.87 -22.66
C ARG A 150 -0.83 -11.30 -22.84
N GLU A 151 -0.60 -12.18 -21.88
CA GLU A 151 -1.08 -13.57 -21.95
C GLU A 151 -2.60 -13.69 -21.80
N LEU A 152 -3.26 -12.65 -21.27
CA LEU A 152 -4.72 -12.61 -21.19
C LEU A 152 -5.37 -12.09 -22.48
N ALA A 153 -4.59 -11.57 -23.42
CA ALA A 153 -5.13 -11.00 -24.64
C ALA A 153 -5.81 -12.08 -25.49
N GLY A 154 -7.14 -11.99 -25.61
CA GLY A 154 -7.95 -12.98 -26.34
C GLY A 154 -8.26 -14.27 -25.56
N LEU A 155 -7.84 -14.36 -24.28
CA LEU A 155 -8.17 -15.50 -23.43
C LEU A 155 -9.66 -15.45 -23.04
N ILE A 156 -10.36 -16.55 -23.27
CA ILE A 156 -11.75 -16.74 -22.87
C ILE A 156 -11.79 -17.87 -21.84
N LEU A 157 -12.17 -17.54 -20.61
CA LEU A 157 -12.38 -18.53 -19.55
C LEU A 157 -13.87 -18.85 -19.45
N PRO A 158 -14.28 -20.14 -19.59
CA PRO A 158 -15.68 -20.52 -19.42
C PRO A 158 -16.08 -20.35 -17.95
N HIS A 159 -17.15 -19.60 -17.71
CA HIS A 159 -17.71 -19.40 -16.36
C HIS A 159 -18.52 -20.59 -15.84
N ASP A 160 -18.79 -21.58 -16.69
CA ASP A 160 -19.78 -22.64 -16.51
C ASP A 160 -19.21 -24.01 -16.96
N HIS A 161 -17.91 -24.23 -16.77
CA HIS A 161 -17.22 -25.46 -17.17
C HIS A 161 -17.94 -26.74 -16.71
N TYR A 162 -18.51 -26.75 -15.50
CA TYR A 162 -19.26 -27.87 -14.94
C TYR A 162 -20.79 -27.75 -15.13
N GLY A 163 -21.24 -26.78 -15.92
CA GLY A 163 -22.65 -26.43 -16.12
C GLY A 163 -22.99 -25.06 -15.56
N SER A 164 -24.15 -24.55 -16.00
CA SER A 164 -24.64 -23.24 -15.56
C SER A 164 -25.07 -23.28 -14.10
N HIS A 165 -24.49 -22.39 -13.31
CA HIS A 165 -24.89 -22.09 -11.93
C HIS A 165 -25.77 -20.83 -11.85
N LEU A 166 -26.22 -20.30 -13.00
CA LEU A 166 -26.93 -19.05 -13.13
C LEU A 166 -28.35 -19.25 -13.70
N ASP A 167 -29.31 -18.47 -13.22
CA ASP A 167 -30.64 -18.36 -13.82
C ASP A 167 -30.66 -17.41 -15.04
N SER A 168 -31.84 -17.25 -15.65
CA SER A 168 -32.06 -16.33 -16.79
C SER A 168 -31.83 -14.84 -16.45
N GLN A 169 -31.75 -14.50 -15.18
CA GLN A 169 -31.41 -13.17 -14.67
C GLN A 169 -29.95 -13.09 -14.21
N MET A 170 -29.13 -14.09 -14.56
CA MET A 170 -27.71 -14.24 -14.20
C MET A 170 -27.46 -14.36 -12.69
N ARG A 171 -28.46 -14.72 -11.88
CA ARG A 171 -28.33 -14.89 -10.43
C ARG A 171 -27.88 -16.31 -10.13
N THR A 172 -27.03 -16.45 -9.12
CA THR A 172 -26.53 -17.75 -8.67
C THR A 172 -27.67 -18.59 -8.12
N THR A 173 -27.89 -19.76 -8.71
CA THR A 173 -28.86 -20.77 -8.27
C THR A 173 -28.18 -21.92 -7.51
N ASP A 174 -26.89 -22.14 -7.76
CA ASP A 174 -26.07 -23.17 -7.13
C ASP A 174 -24.71 -22.59 -6.72
N GLU A 175 -24.54 -22.26 -5.43
CA GLU A 175 -23.30 -21.71 -4.89
C GLU A 175 -22.15 -22.72 -4.90
N HIS A 176 -22.44 -24.02 -4.78
CA HIS A 176 -21.40 -25.04 -4.78
C HIS A 176 -20.81 -25.18 -6.18
N LEU A 177 -21.67 -25.26 -7.20
CA LEU A 177 -21.27 -25.30 -8.60
C LEU A 177 -20.57 -24.01 -9.03
N GLU A 178 -21.02 -22.85 -8.54
CA GLU A 178 -20.33 -21.56 -8.75
C GLU A 178 -18.88 -21.60 -8.26
N ARG A 179 -18.64 -22.07 -7.03
CA ARG A 179 -17.28 -22.20 -6.48
C ARG A 179 -16.41 -23.15 -7.30
N GLN A 180 -16.97 -24.28 -7.74
CA GLN A 180 -16.24 -25.22 -8.61
C GLN A 180 -15.85 -24.58 -9.95
N ASN A 181 -16.75 -23.80 -10.55
CA ASN A 181 -16.47 -23.09 -11.79
C ASN A 181 -15.40 -21.98 -11.62
N PHE A 182 -15.46 -21.20 -10.53
CA PHE A 182 -14.41 -20.22 -10.20
C PHE A 182 -13.05 -20.90 -10.01
N LYS A 183 -13.02 -22.02 -9.29
CA LYS A 183 -11.80 -22.80 -9.07
C LYS A 183 -11.22 -23.33 -10.37
N PHE A 184 -12.06 -23.81 -11.28
CA PHE A 184 -11.61 -24.22 -12.61
C PHE A 184 -10.98 -23.05 -13.37
N ALA A 185 -11.70 -21.93 -13.50
CA ALA A 185 -11.19 -20.75 -14.20
C ALA A 185 -9.88 -20.21 -13.59
N GLY A 186 -9.79 -20.17 -12.25
CA GLY A 186 -8.60 -19.72 -11.54
C GLY A 186 -7.41 -20.67 -11.70
N LYS A 187 -7.64 -21.99 -11.75
CA LYS A 187 -6.59 -22.97 -12.05
C LYS A 187 -6.11 -22.91 -13.49
N THR A 188 -7.00 -22.69 -14.45
CA THR A 188 -6.61 -22.43 -15.85
C THR A 188 -5.71 -21.20 -15.93
N LEU A 189 -6.06 -20.13 -15.22
CA LEU A 189 -5.23 -18.92 -15.16
C LEU A 189 -3.88 -19.14 -14.45
N THR A 190 -3.87 -20.03 -13.46
CA THR A 190 -2.63 -20.49 -12.80
C THR A 190 -1.68 -21.14 -13.80
N GLU A 191 -2.18 -21.99 -14.71
CA GLU A 191 -1.37 -22.64 -15.74
C GLU A 191 -0.81 -21.62 -16.74
N VAL A 192 -1.64 -20.65 -17.16
CA VAL A 192 -1.22 -19.58 -18.08
C VAL A 192 -0.07 -18.76 -17.51
N TRP A 193 -0.19 -18.30 -16.27
CA TRP A 193 0.84 -17.45 -15.66
C TRP A 193 2.00 -18.24 -15.07
N GLY A 194 1.77 -19.44 -14.54
CA GLY A 194 2.82 -20.29 -13.95
C GLY A 194 3.89 -20.74 -14.96
N GLY A 195 3.57 -20.73 -16.27
CA GLY A 195 4.53 -20.98 -17.33
C GLY A 195 5.41 -19.78 -17.72
N LEU A 196 5.17 -18.59 -17.17
CA LEU A 196 5.84 -17.38 -17.63
C LEU A 196 7.21 -17.16 -17.02
N ILE A 197 8.16 -16.79 -17.89
CA ILE A 197 9.47 -16.27 -17.51
C ILE A 197 9.53 -14.78 -17.82
N ILE A 198 9.63 -13.95 -16.78
CA ILE A 198 9.68 -12.48 -16.89
C ILE A 198 11.09 -12.02 -16.53
N ASP A 199 11.76 -11.35 -17.46
CA ASP A 199 13.17 -10.91 -17.34
C ASP A 199 14.14 -12.04 -16.94
N GLY A 200 13.87 -13.27 -17.36
CA GLY A 200 14.69 -14.44 -17.00
C GLY A 200 14.38 -15.05 -15.63
N TYR A 201 13.29 -14.63 -14.97
CA TYR A 201 12.86 -15.17 -13.67
C TYR A 201 11.50 -15.85 -13.75
N PRO A 202 11.26 -16.89 -12.93
CA PRO A 202 10.01 -17.64 -12.95
C PRO A 202 8.84 -16.84 -12.39
N THR A 203 7.66 -17.18 -12.86
CA THR A 203 6.37 -16.75 -12.30
C THR A 203 5.71 -17.93 -11.61
N VAL A 204 5.35 -17.76 -10.34
CA VAL A 204 4.56 -18.71 -9.58
C VAL A 204 3.14 -18.16 -9.51
N ALA A 205 2.15 -18.94 -9.93
CA ALA A 205 0.75 -18.57 -9.81
C ALA A 205 0.01 -19.63 -9.01
N GLU A 206 -0.95 -19.23 -8.19
CA GLU A 206 -1.75 -20.14 -7.36
C GLU A 206 -3.19 -19.64 -7.28
N PHE A 207 -4.15 -20.54 -7.47
CA PHE A 207 -5.54 -20.28 -7.10
C PHE A 207 -5.73 -20.44 -5.59
N ILE A 208 -6.23 -19.39 -4.95
CA ILE A 208 -6.42 -19.33 -3.51
C ILE A 208 -7.88 -19.66 -3.20
N GLU A 209 -8.07 -20.75 -2.44
CA GLU A 209 -9.39 -21.18 -1.99
C GLU A 209 -9.99 -20.16 -1.02
N PRO A 210 -11.31 -19.88 -1.10
CA PRO A 210 -11.96 -18.90 -0.24
C PRO A 210 -11.75 -19.12 1.26
N GLU A 211 -11.77 -20.38 1.69
CA GLU A 211 -11.62 -20.79 3.09
C GLU A 211 -10.22 -20.52 3.65
N ALA A 212 -9.22 -20.36 2.78
CA ALA A 212 -7.83 -20.08 3.14
C ALA A 212 -7.36 -18.72 2.59
N SER A 213 -8.29 -17.80 2.32
CA SER A 213 -7.98 -16.56 1.60
C SER A 213 -7.49 -15.40 2.46
N GLU A 214 -7.66 -15.46 3.79
CA GLU A 214 -7.26 -14.43 4.75
C GLU A 214 -6.70 -15.06 6.05
N VAL A 215 -5.74 -14.37 6.69
CA VAL A 215 -5.38 -14.68 8.08
C VAL A 215 -6.52 -14.27 9.02
N ASP A 216 -6.68 -15.02 10.10
CA ASP A 216 -7.55 -14.61 11.21
C ASP A 216 -6.95 -13.38 11.91
N PRO A 217 -7.65 -12.23 11.96
CA PRO A 217 -7.16 -11.04 12.64
C PRO A 217 -6.82 -11.25 14.11
N GLU A 218 -7.48 -12.20 14.79
CA GLU A 218 -7.22 -12.53 16.19
C GLU A 218 -5.90 -13.29 16.38
N SER A 219 -5.41 -13.95 15.33
CA SER A 219 -4.12 -14.66 15.34
C SER A 219 -2.92 -13.74 15.19
N LEU A 220 -3.12 -12.48 14.79
CA LEU A 220 -2.03 -11.53 14.54
C LEU A 220 -1.35 -11.12 15.84
N GLU A 221 -0.02 -11.22 15.84
CA GLU A 221 0.78 -10.66 16.92
C GLU A 221 0.58 -9.13 16.99
N CYS A 222 0.15 -8.66 18.15
CA CYS A 222 0.02 -7.24 18.44
C CYS A 222 0.90 -6.81 19.62
N ARG A 223 1.10 -5.49 19.72
CA ARG A 223 1.82 -4.85 20.81
C ARG A 223 1.03 -3.65 21.29
N ASP A 224 1.31 -3.26 22.53
CA ASP A 224 0.68 -2.10 23.12
C ASP A 224 1.09 -0.79 22.42
N GLN A 225 0.39 0.28 22.78
CA GLN A 225 0.64 1.60 22.23
C GLN A 225 2.05 2.12 22.58
N CYS A 226 2.65 1.65 23.68
CA CYS A 226 3.95 2.14 24.17
C CYS A 226 5.05 1.63 23.26
N TRP A 227 4.98 0.34 22.95
CA TRP A 227 5.78 -0.29 21.93
C TRP A 227 5.55 0.38 20.57
N PHE A 228 4.29 0.61 20.17
CA PHE A 228 3.97 1.30 18.92
C PHE A 228 4.68 2.65 18.81
N SER A 229 4.61 3.49 19.84
CA SER A 229 5.24 4.81 19.88
C SER A 229 6.77 4.75 19.78
N ASN A 230 7.41 3.69 20.28
CA ASN A 230 8.86 3.51 20.20
C ASN A 230 9.34 2.92 18.86
N HIS A 231 8.52 2.09 18.22
CA HIS A 231 8.93 1.27 17.08
C HIS A 231 8.37 1.75 15.75
N VAL A 232 7.21 2.41 15.73
CA VAL A 232 6.46 2.72 14.51
C VAL A 232 6.53 4.21 14.19
N ARG A 233 6.79 4.54 12.92
CA ARG A 233 6.60 5.88 12.35
C ARG A 233 5.64 5.77 11.19
N THR A 234 4.53 6.49 11.28
CA THR A 234 3.52 6.54 10.23
C THR A 234 3.54 7.87 9.52
N SER A 235 3.30 7.79 8.21
CA SER A 235 3.23 8.90 7.27
C SER A 235 2.13 8.60 6.26
N GLN A 236 1.73 9.61 5.48
CA GLN A 236 0.75 9.47 4.41
C GLN A 236 1.12 8.39 3.40
N TYR A 237 2.40 8.25 3.08
CA TYR A 237 2.88 7.38 2.00
C TYR A 237 3.97 6.40 2.45
N MET A 238 4.32 6.38 3.74
CA MET A 238 5.39 5.57 4.28
C MET A 238 5.05 5.04 5.68
N LEU A 239 5.30 3.75 5.89
CA LEU A 239 5.33 3.11 7.19
C LEU A 239 6.76 2.63 7.46
N GLN A 240 7.25 2.90 8.67
CA GLN A 240 8.53 2.42 9.14
C GLN A 240 8.35 1.75 10.50
N ILE A 241 8.82 0.52 10.63
CA ILE A 241 8.88 -0.19 11.92
C ILE A 241 10.31 -0.66 12.12
N VAL A 242 10.96 -0.24 13.21
CA VAL A 242 12.39 -0.47 13.42
C VAL A 242 12.67 -0.88 14.86
N LYS A 243 13.53 -1.89 15.06
CA LYS A 243 14.00 -2.31 16.39
C LYS A 243 14.60 -1.13 17.16
N CYS A 244 14.54 -1.22 18.49
CA CYS A 244 15.17 -0.27 19.40
C CYS A 244 16.41 -0.89 20.05
N ASP A 245 17.25 -0.03 20.64
CA ASP A 245 18.48 -0.48 21.30
C ASP A 245 18.23 -1.03 22.71
N ASN A 246 17.00 -0.91 23.22
CA ASN A 246 16.63 -1.46 24.52
C ASN A 246 16.56 -3.00 24.45
N ARG A 247 17.51 -3.67 25.11
CA ARG A 247 17.62 -5.14 25.15
C ARG A 247 16.53 -5.85 25.93
N SER A 248 15.79 -5.14 26.78
CA SER A 248 14.57 -5.71 27.39
C SER A 248 13.38 -5.71 26.43
N CYS A 249 13.47 -4.97 25.32
CA CYS A 249 12.41 -4.83 24.32
C CYS A 249 12.71 -5.55 23.00
N CYS A 250 13.95 -5.47 22.51
CA CYS A 250 14.36 -6.02 21.22
C CYS A 250 15.64 -6.85 21.32
N SER A 251 15.68 -7.92 20.54
CA SER A 251 16.90 -8.68 20.28
C SER A 251 17.96 -7.81 19.58
N PRO A 252 19.25 -8.21 19.59
CA PRO A 252 20.27 -7.56 18.77
C PRO A 252 19.88 -7.46 17.29
N LEU A 253 20.30 -6.37 16.64
CA LEU A 253 20.18 -6.22 15.19
C LEU A 253 20.97 -7.34 14.52
N ARG A 254 20.36 -8.02 13.55
CA ARG A 254 21.04 -9.01 12.69
C ARG A 254 21.72 -8.34 11.49
N SER A 255 21.36 -7.11 11.18
CA SER A 255 21.88 -6.29 10.09
C SER A 255 22.81 -5.19 10.59
N SER A 256 23.58 -4.61 9.66
CA SER A 256 24.34 -3.38 9.87
C SER A 256 23.50 -2.10 9.68
N LEU A 257 22.16 -2.18 9.84
CA LEU A 257 21.27 -1.04 9.58
C LEU A 257 21.64 0.20 10.40
N SER A 258 22.06 0.04 11.66
CA SER A 258 22.49 1.16 12.52
C SER A 258 23.73 1.89 12.02
N THR A 259 24.55 1.26 11.16
CA THR A 259 25.72 1.89 10.55
C THR A 259 25.30 2.87 9.45
N VAL A 260 24.23 2.56 8.72
CA VAL A 260 23.72 3.37 7.61
C VAL A 260 22.65 4.36 8.08
N LEU A 261 21.87 3.95 9.09
CA LEU A 261 20.73 4.68 9.62
C LEU A 261 20.83 4.80 11.15
N PRO A 262 21.75 5.62 11.66
CA PRO A 262 22.01 5.74 13.11
C PRO A 262 20.79 6.30 13.87
N GLY A 263 19.95 7.10 13.21
CA GLY A 263 18.70 7.63 13.77
C GLY A 263 17.55 6.61 13.88
N ARG A 264 17.80 5.32 13.56
CA ARG A 264 16.84 4.20 13.43
C ARG A 264 15.81 4.37 12.31
N PHE A 265 15.23 5.56 12.15
CA PHE A 265 14.20 5.85 11.15
C PHE A 265 14.77 6.70 10.02
N LEU A 266 14.24 6.50 8.82
CA LEU A 266 14.51 7.37 7.67
C LEU A 266 14.06 8.80 8.02
N PRO A 267 14.89 9.81 7.72
CA PRO A 267 14.55 11.19 7.99
C PRO A 267 13.39 11.66 7.08
N PRO A 268 12.62 12.67 7.50
CA PRO A 268 11.65 13.33 6.64
C PRO A 268 12.30 13.77 5.32
N PRO A 269 11.62 13.62 4.17
CA PRO A 269 12.06 14.25 2.94
C PRO A 269 11.94 15.77 3.07
N ILE A 270 13.08 16.46 3.05
CA ILE A 270 13.17 17.92 3.15
C ILE A 270 13.82 18.45 1.87
N PRO A 271 13.13 19.29 1.07
CA PRO A 271 13.72 19.91 -0.09
C PRO A 271 14.72 20.98 0.36
N LEU A 272 15.79 21.16 -0.41
CA LEU A 272 16.89 22.07 -0.10
C LEU A 272 17.07 23.13 -1.17
N ILE A 273 17.52 24.30 -0.74
CA ILE A 273 18.01 25.38 -1.59
C ILE A 273 19.38 25.86 -1.12
N HIS A 274 20.16 26.37 -2.07
CA HIS A 274 21.40 27.09 -1.77
C HIS A 274 21.13 28.59 -1.74
N SER A 275 21.38 29.22 -0.59
CA SER A 275 21.23 30.66 -0.39
C SER A 275 22.59 31.32 -0.09
N SER A 276 22.64 32.65 -0.04
CA SER A 276 23.84 33.39 0.38
C SER A 276 24.33 33.02 1.78
N ASP A 277 23.44 32.52 2.65
CA ASP A 277 23.79 32.08 4.01
C ASP A 277 24.01 30.56 4.09
N GLY A 278 24.21 29.91 2.93
CA GLY A 278 24.41 28.46 2.81
C GLY A 278 23.11 27.69 2.55
N LEU A 279 23.16 26.40 2.89
CA LEU A 279 22.10 25.44 2.63
C LEU A 279 20.91 25.64 3.59
N LYS A 280 19.69 25.71 3.04
CA LYS A 280 18.45 25.86 3.82
C LYS A 280 17.37 24.94 3.27
N ALA A 281 16.36 24.65 4.09
CA ALA A 281 15.15 23.99 3.60
C ALA A 281 14.41 24.93 2.64
N ALA A 282 13.93 24.39 1.52
CA ALA A 282 13.18 25.15 0.53
C ALA A 282 11.82 25.58 1.10
N GLY A 283 11.45 26.83 0.87
CA GLY A 283 10.10 27.33 1.09
C GLY A 283 9.09 26.74 0.10
N LYS A 284 7.82 27.11 0.28
CA LYS A 284 6.75 26.66 -0.62
C LYS A 284 6.90 27.20 -2.04
N ASP A 285 7.44 28.40 -2.17
CA ASP A 285 7.58 29.11 -3.45
C ASP A 285 8.94 28.89 -4.12
N ASP A 286 9.85 28.16 -3.47
CA ASP A 286 11.17 27.87 -3.99
C ASP A 286 11.16 26.67 -4.94
N HIS A 287 12.13 26.60 -5.86
CA HIS A 287 12.39 25.38 -6.62
C HIS A 287 12.90 24.28 -5.69
N GLN A 288 12.04 23.30 -5.42
CA GLN A 288 12.30 22.24 -4.44
C GLN A 288 13.21 21.15 -5.03
N HIS A 289 14.40 20.99 -4.47
CA HIS A 289 15.28 19.88 -4.80
C HIS A 289 15.45 18.94 -3.60
N PHE A 290 15.00 17.69 -3.72
CA PHE A 290 15.18 16.70 -2.67
C PHE A 290 16.58 16.09 -2.75
N PRO A 291 17.38 16.13 -1.67
CA PRO A 291 18.71 15.54 -1.66
C PRO A 291 18.63 14.01 -1.72
N SER A 292 19.78 13.38 -2.04
CA SER A 292 19.94 11.95 -1.83
C SER A 292 19.70 11.57 -0.37
N LEU A 293 19.28 10.32 -0.12
CA LEU A 293 19.04 9.82 1.23
C LEU A 293 20.27 9.95 2.14
N PHE A 294 21.47 9.70 1.63
CA PHE A 294 22.71 9.82 2.42
C PHE A 294 22.98 11.25 2.88
N VAL A 295 22.69 12.23 2.02
CA VAL A 295 22.75 13.65 2.39
C VAL A 295 21.68 13.94 3.44
N ALA A 296 20.44 13.50 3.24
CA ALA A 296 19.36 13.70 4.21
C ALA A 296 19.68 13.11 5.60
N ILE A 297 20.30 11.93 5.66
CA ILE A 297 20.75 11.29 6.92
C ILE A 297 21.86 12.10 7.60
N SER A 298 22.74 12.73 6.83
CA SER A 298 23.90 13.47 7.35
C SER A 298 23.56 14.90 7.78
N LEU A 299 22.40 15.42 7.37
CA LEU A 299 22.01 16.80 7.65
C LEU A 299 21.49 16.99 9.07
N ASP A 300 22.01 18.02 9.74
CA ASP A 300 21.39 18.56 10.94
C ASP A 300 20.18 19.42 10.54
N VAL A 301 19.01 18.78 10.45
CA VAL A 301 17.76 19.41 10.02
C VAL A 301 17.40 20.64 10.87
N SER A 302 17.82 20.68 12.14
CA SER A 302 17.51 21.80 13.05
C SER A 302 18.17 23.11 12.62
N LYS A 303 19.26 23.04 11.85
CA LYS A 303 20.02 24.22 11.38
C LYS A 303 19.55 24.77 10.04
N ILE A 304 18.86 23.95 9.25
CA ILE A 304 18.41 24.31 7.90
C ILE A 304 16.93 24.70 7.84
N LEU A 305 16.14 24.32 8.86
CA LEU A 305 14.72 24.63 8.91
C LEU A 305 14.48 26.13 9.21
N PRO A 306 13.46 26.77 8.60
CA PRO A 306 13.09 28.13 8.92
C PRO A 306 12.69 28.26 10.40
N LYS A 307 12.87 29.45 10.99
CA LYS A 307 12.58 29.70 12.41
C LYS A 307 11.15 29.32 12.83
N SER A 308 10.19 29.42 11.91
CA SER A 308 8.80 29.01 12.12
C SER A 308 8.64 27.52 12.44
N TYR A 309 9.60 26.68 12.06
CA TYR A 309 9.59 25.23 12.27
C TYR A 309 10.46 24.78 13.47
N LEU A 310 11.14 25.70 14.16
CA LEU A 310 11.99 25.37 15.32
C LEU A 310 11.19 24.94 16.56
N GLY A 311 9.87 25.15 16.58
CA GLY A 311 9.00 24.77 17.69
C GLY A 311 8.70 23.27 17.79
N PHE A 312 9.09 22.47 16.80
CA PHE A 312 8.82 21.04 16.80
C PHE A 312 9.78 20.27 17.71
N LYS A 313 9.22 19.55 18.70
CA LYS A 313 9.98 18.59 19.53
C LYS A 313 10.60 17.46 18.68
N LYS A 314 9.91 17.06 17.60
CA LYS A 314 10.35 16.10 16.59
C LYS A 314 9.83 16.57 15.25
N ILE A 315 10.66 16.50 14.21
CA ILE A 315 10.26 16.93 12.88
C ILE A 315 9.23 15.95 12.32
N PRO A 316 8.02 16.41 11.93
CA PRO A 316 7.01 15.55 11.30
C PRO A 316 7.51 14.99 9.98
N TYR A 317 7.23 13.72 9.70
CA TYR A 317 7.72 13.08 8.48
C TYR A 317 7.16 13.75 7.22
N ASP A 318 5.87 14.09 7.23
CA ASP A 318 5.15 14.67 6.09
C ASP A 318 5.20 16.21 6.07
N LEU A 319 6.16 16.84 6.76
CA LEU A 319 6.23 18.30 6.91
C LEU A 319 6.27 19.04 5.55
N PHE A 320 6.98 18.48 4.58
CA PHE A 320 7.09 19.01 3.21
C PHE A 320 6.25 18.20 2.21
N CYS A 321 5.28 17.41 2.69
CA CYS A 321 4.37 16.68 1.81
C CYS A 321 3.23 17.61 1.35
N PRO A 322 3.10 17.91 0.04
CA PRO A 322 2.10 18.86 -0.44
C PRO A 322 0.67 18.49 -0.04
N SER A 323 0.33 17.20 -0.10
CA SER A 323 -1.01 16.71 0.26
C SER A 323 -1.34 16.80 1.75
N GLN A 324 -0.35 16.99 2.63
CA GLN A 324 -0.53 17.02 4.08
C GLN A 324 -0.35 18.40 4.70
N THR A 325 0.00 19.42 3.91
CA THR A 325 0.41 20.77 4.36
C THR A 325 -0.51 21.36 5.45
N ASN A 326 -1.82 21.19 5.35
CA ASN A 326 -2.78 21.77 6.29
C ASN A 326 -3.09 20.87 7.49
N LEU A 327 -2.68 19.60 7.45
CA LEU A 327 -3.05 18.56 8.42
C LEU A 327 -1.89 18.16 9.33
N VAL A 328 -0.64 18.50 8.97
CA VAL A 328 0.55 18.12 9.72
C VAL A 328 0.46 18.56 11.18
N ASN A 329 0.13 19.82 11.44
CA ASN A 329 0.07 20.37 12.80
C ASN A 329 -0.99 19.68 13.68
N ASP A 330 -2.13 19.34 13.11
CA ASP A 330 -3.25 18.71 13.84
C ASP A 330 -2.97 17.25 14.18
N ARG A 331 -2.00 16.64 13.50
CA ARG A 331 -1.62 15.23 13.64
C ARG A 331 -0.39 15.00 14.52
N ILE A 332 0.08 16.02 15.23
CA ILE A 332 1.21 15.93 16.16
C ILE A 332 0.72 15.82 17.60
N CYS A 333 1.33 14.91 18.36
CA CYS A 333 1.13 14.83 19.79
C CYS A 333 1.76 16.03 20.50
N THR A 334 0.95 16.85 21.16
CA THR A 334 1.43 18.02 21.91
C THR A 334 2.33 17.66 23.10
N THR A 335 2.13 16.47 23.69
CA THR A 335 2.93 15.99 24.81
C THR A 335 4.35 15.56 24.39
N CYS A 336 4.48 14.66 23.42
CA CYS A 336 5.77 14.04 23.07
C CYS A 336 6.32 14.46 21.68
N GLY A 337 5.55 15.20 20.89
CA GLY A 337 5.93 15.64 19.54
C GLY A 337 5.83 14.59 18.44
N LEU A 338 5.35 13.38 18.73
CA LEU A 338 5.23 12.32 17.73
C LEU A 338 4.15 12.67 16.71
N TYR A 339 4.50 12.56 15.42
CA TYR A 339 3.58 12.71 14.30
C TYR A 339 2.89 11.38 13.98
N HIS A 340 1.62 11.43 13.58
CA HIS A 340 0.84 10.28 13.16
C HIS A 340 0.18 10.54 11.79
N ALA A 341 0.07 9.52 10.96
CA ALA A 341 -0.58 9.63 9.65
C ALA A 341 -2.09 9.96 9.73
N SER A 342 -2.77 9.78 10.86
CA SER A 342 -4.18 10.11 11.01
C SER A 342 -4.54 10.63 12.41
N LEU A 343 -5.65 11.37 12.49
CA LEU A 343 -6.21 11.86 13.75
C LEU A 343 -6.69 10.73 14.67
N VAL A 344 -7.17 9.62 14.09
CA VAL A 344 -7.60 8.45 14.86
C VAL A 344 -6.41 7.86 15.63
N MET A 345 -5.28 7.67 14.94
CA MET A 345 -4.05 7.18 15.57
C MET A 345 -3.52 8.14 16.63
N LEU A 346 -3.58 9.45 16.37
CA LEU A 346 -3.20 10.45 17.36
C LEU A 346 -4.10 10.38 18.61
N LYS A 347 -5.41 10.21 18.45
CA LYS A 347 -6.36 10.06 19.56
C LYS A 347 -6.03 8.83 20.40
N GLU A 348 -5.70 7.72 19.76
CA GLU A 348 -5.30 6.49 20.45
C GLU A 348 -3.98 6.67 21.21
N HIS A 349 -2.97 7.28 20.58
CA HIS A 349 -1.71 7.62 21.22
C HIS A 349 -1.87 8.57 22.43
N LYS A 350 -2.78 9.54 22.37
CA LYS A 350 -3.02 10.47 23.49
C LYS A 350 -3.48 9.77 24.77
N LYS A 351 -4.08 8.57 24.66
CA LYS A 351 -4.48 7.76 25.83
C LYS A 351 -3.26 7.36 26.69
N GLU A 352 -2.08 7.20 26.08
CA GLU A 352 -0.84 6.85 26.80
C GLU A 352 -0.40 7.94 27.78
N HIS A 353 -0.63 9.20 27.41
CA HIS A 353 -0.25 10.36 28.21
C HIS A 353 -1.26 10.67 29.31
N LYS A 354 -2.29 9.82 29.50
CA LYS A 354 -3.45 10.08 30.36
C LYS A 354 -4.13 11.42 30.07
N VAL A 355 -3.96 11.94 28.85
CA VAL A 355 -4.66 13.14 28.39
C VAL A 355 -6.01 12.70 27.85
N THR A 356 -7.00 12.60 28.73
CA THR A 356 -8.41 12.43 28.34
C THR A 356 -8.92 13.73 27.75
N ALA A 357 -8.70 13.94 26.46
CA ALA A 357 -9.50 14.89 25.71
C ALA A 357 -10.89 14.28 25.49
N ALA A 358 -11.95 15.03 25.80
CA ALA A 358 -13.32 14.61 25.54
C ALA A 358 -13.47 14.17 24.07
N THR A 359 -14.04 12.98 23.88
CA THR A 359 -14.23 12.32 22.59
C THR A 359 -15.21 13.12 21.73
N LYS A 360 -14.68 13.98 20.84
CA LYS A 360 -15.46 14.45 19.69
C LYS A 360 -15.49 13.36 18.63
N LYS A 361 -16.69 12.85 18.34
CA LYS A 361 -16.98 12.02 17.17
C LYS A 361 -16.55 12.76 15.90
N ILE A 362 -16.04 12.02 14.91
CA ILE A 362 -15.59 12.59 13.65
C ILE A 362 -16.83 12.86 12.80
N ARG A 363 -17.05 14.11 12.37
CA ARG A 363 -18.16 14.47 11.50
C ARG A 363 -17.68 14.47 10.05
N PRO A 364 -18.08 13.49 9.22
CA PRO A 364 -17.64 13.44 7.83
C PRO A 364 -18.43 14.43 6.97
N LYS A 365 -17.89 14.73 5.79
CA LYS A 365 -18.58 15.51 4.75
C LYS A 365 -19.65 14.69 4.05
N ARG A 366 -19.35 13.42 3.79
CA ARG A 366 -20.28 12.41 3.27
C ARG A 366 -19.79 11.02 3.61
N VAL A 367 -20.72 10.07 3.68
CA VAL A 367 -20.41 8.64 3.71
C VAL A 367 -20.41 8.15 2.27
N VAL A 368 -19.35 7.47 1.84
CA VAL A 368 -19.19 6.95 0.49
C VAL A 368 -19.77 5.54 0.38
N THR A 369 -19.48 4.67 1.36
CA THR A 369 -20.05 3.32 1.41
C THR A 369 -19.96 2.75 2.84
N ARG A 370 -20.63 1.63 3.08
CA ARG A 370 -20.63 0.91 4.36
C ARG A 370 -20.28 -0.56 4.13
N ARG A 371 -19.45 -1.12 5.01
CA ARG A 371 -19.22 -2.56 5.10
C ARG A 371 -19.27 -2.99 6.56
N ARG A 372 -20.27 -3.79 6.93
CA ARG A 372 -20.51 -4.23 8.32
C ARG A 372 -20.63 -3.02 9.29
N ASN A 373 -19.72 -2.90 10.26
CA ASN A 373 -19.67 -1.82 11.24
C ASN A 373 -18.77 -0.64 10.83
N GLU A 374 -18.13 -0.72 9.67
CA GLU A 374 -17.22 0.33 9.16
C GLU A 374 -17.90 1.17 8.06
N LEU A 375 -17.60 2.47 8.06
CA LEU A 375 -18.05 3.46 7.10
C LEU A 375 -16.84 4.03 6.36
N LEU A 376 -16.84 3.99 5.03
CA LEU A 376 -15.90 4.78 4.23
C LEU A 376 -16.42 6.21 4.20
N VAL A 377 -15.70 7.13 4.81
CA VAL A 377 -16.12 8.52 4.92
C VAL A 377 -15.17 9.45 4.21
N ALA A 378 -15.72 10.47 3.55
CA ALA A 378 -14.94 11.62 3.12
C ALA A 378 -14.88 12.60 4.29
N THR A 379 -13.69 12.86 4.81
CA THR A 379 -13.51 13.83 5.92
C THR A 379 -13.72 15.27 5.44
N ALA A 380 -14.13 16.16 6.36
CA ALA A 380 -14.40 17.56 6.07
C ALA A 380 -13.16 18.34 5.58
N ASP A 381 -11.96 17.87 5.93
CA ASP A 381 -10.71 18.65 5.85
C ASP A 381 -9.77 18.18 4.72
N GLY A 382 -10.32 17.81 3.55
CA GLY A 382 -9.47 17.51 2.39
C GLY A 382 -10.05 16.55 1.33
N GLY A 383 -11.24 15.98 1.55
CA GLY A 383 -11.80 15.01 0.60
C GLY A 383 -11.17 13.62 0.66
N ASP A 384 -10.21 13.39 1.57
CA ASP A 384 -9.63 12.08 1.84
C ASP A 384 -10.68 11.08 2.33
N LEU A 385 -10.56 9.86 1.81
CA LEU A 385 -11.41 8.71 2.16
C LEU A 385 -10.74 7.88 3.26
N ASP A 386 -11.45 7.73 4.39
CA ASP A 386 -11.01 6.91 5.52
C ASP A 386 -12.13 5.95 5.94
N TRP A 387 -11.76 4.70 6.25
CA TRP A 387 -12.65 3.76 6.90
C TRP A 387 -12.67 4.03 8.40
N LEU A 388 -13.84 4.31 8.95
CA LEU A 388 -14.06 4.55 10.37
C LEU A 388 -15.14 3.62 10.92
N ASP A 389 -14.97 3.14 12.14
CA ASP A 389 -16.06 2.43 12.82
C ASP A 389 -17.25 3.37 13.04
N SER A 390 -18.45 2.86 12.78
CA SER A 390 -19.72 3.62 12.83
C SER A 390 -19.99 4.30 14.18
N ASP A 391 -19.43 3.80 15.27
CA ASP A 391 -19.53 4.38 16.62
C ASP A 391 -18.64 5.61 16.84
N THR A 392 -17.57 5.74 16.04
CA THR A 392 -16.64 6.88 16.06
C THR A 392 -17.08 8.06 15.20
N VAL A 393 -18.13 7.88 14.40
CA VAL A 393 -18.62 8.85 13.40
C VAL A 393 -19.90 9.54 13.89
N ASP A 394 -19.98 10.86 13.69
CA ASP A 394 -21.20 11.64 13.89
C ASP A 394 -21.92 11.82 12.55
N LEU A 395 -23.02 11.11 12.36
CA LEU A 395 -23.83 11.14 11.14
C LEU A 395 -24.95 12.21 11.18
N THR A 396 -25.00 13.04 12.22
CA THR A 396 -26.10 13.99 12.41
C THR A 396 -26.16 15.00 11.25
N GLY A 397 -27.26 14.97 10.49
CA GLY A 397 -27.53 15.88 9.37
C GLY A 397 -26.81 15.54 8.05
N ILE A 398 -26.26 14.33 7.91
CA ILE A 398 -25.65 13.86 6.65
C ILE A 398 -26.71 13.04 5.88
N PRO A 399 -27.03 13.38 4.62
CA PRO A 399 -27.97 12.59 3.81
C PRO A 399 -27.47 11.16 3.68
N MET A 400 -28.32 10.20 4.06
CA MET A 400 -28.04 8.77 3.92
C MET A 400 -28.85 8.22 2.74
N ASP A 401 -28.35 8.44 1.53
CA ASP A 401 -28.93 7.83 0.34
C ASP A 401 -28.40 6.40 0.22
N TRP A 402 -28.99 5.47 0.97
CA TRP A 402 -28.64 4.05 0.87
C TRP A 402 -29.27 3.45 -0.39
N ALA A 403 -28.48 3.32 -1.45
CA ALA A 403 -28.69 2.24 -2.39
C ALA A 403 -27.99 1.00 -1.82
N GLU A 404 -28.75 0.02 -1.34
CA GLU A 404 -28.22 -1.34 -1.26
C GLU A 404 -27.84 -1.76 -2.69
N GLY A 405 -26.54 -1.74 -2.98
CA GLY A 405 -25.98 -2.24 -4.23
C GLY A 405 -26.51 -1.59 -5.49
N VAL A 406 -26.04 -0.38 -5.83
CA VAL A 406 -26.01 0.07 -7.22
C VAL A 406 -24.72 0.86 -7.47
N GLU A 407 -23.75 0.23 -8.14
CA GLU A 407 -22.68 0.94 -8.84
C GLU A 407 -23.31 1.77 -9.97
N ASN A 408 -23.53 3.05 -9.72
CA ASN A 408 -23.79 4.03 -10.77
C ASN A 408 -22.81 5.19 -10.60
N LEU A 409 -21.62 5.03 -11.18
CA LEU A 409 -20.73 6.15 -11.50
C LEU A 409 -20.83 6.38 -13.01
N ASN A 410 -21.73 7.29 -13.40
CA ASN A 410 -21.64 7.98 -14.68
C ASN A 410 -20.49 8.99 -14.58
N ASP A 411 -19.25 8.51 -14.67
CA ASP A 411 -18.10 9.38 -14.88
C ASP A 411 -17.96 9.64 -16.38
N SER A 412 -18.52 10.76 -16.83
CA SER A 412 -18.27 11.32 -18.15
C SER A 412 -16.84 11.88 -18.21
N HIS A 413 -15.88 11.01 -18.48
CA HIS A 413 -14.51 11.42 -18.79
C HIS A 413 -14.41 12.04 -20.18
N PRO A 414 -13.60 13.10 -20.37
CA PRO A 414 -13.41 13.73 -21.68
C PRO A 414 -12.78 12.73 -22.68
N ILE A 415 -13.33 12.71 -23.89
CA ILE A 415 -12.84 11.92 -25.01
C ILE A 415 -11.61 12.64 -25.57
N ILE A 416 -10.42 12.05 -25.43
CA ILE A 416 -9.20 12.52 -26.07
C ILE A 416 -8.99 11.70 -27.33
N ASP A 417 -8.88 12.40 -28.46
CA ASP A 417 -8.59 11.85 -29.77
C ASP A 417 -7.12 11.38 -29.85
N ILE A 418 -6.91 10.16 -30.33
CA ILE A 418 -5.61 9.48 -30.36
C ILE A 418 -4.63 10.18 -31.30
N GLU A 419 -5.12 10.81 -32.37
CA GLU A 419 -4.27 11.60 -33.27
C GLU A 419 -3.71 12.82 -32.53
N LYS A 420 -4.51 13.46 -31.67
CA LYS A 420 -4.08 14.57 -30.82
C LYS A 420 -3.10 14.15 -29.72
N HIS A 421 -3.23 12.92 -29.22
CA HIS A 421 -2.32 12.36 -28.20
C HIS A 421 -0.95 11.99 -28.80
N LEU A 422 -0.93 11.41 -30.00
CA LEU A 422 0.30 11.04 -30.71
C LEU A 422 1.07 12.23 -31.29
N LEU A 423 0.39 13.37 -31.49
CA LEU A 423 1.02 14.62 -31.95
C LEU A 423 1.70 15.41 -30.82
N ASN A 424 1.53 15.03 -29.55
CA ASN A 424 2.27 15.65 -28.45
C ASN A 424 3.64 14.97 -28.32
N PRO A 425 4.75 15.69 -28.53
CA PRO A 425 6.07 15.16 -28.24
C PRO A 425 6.15 14.90 -26.73
N TRP A 426 6.44 13.65 -26.37
CA TRP A 426 6.75 13.24 -25.00
C TRP A 426 8.04 13.94 -24.55
N GLY A 427 7.88 15.11 -23.92
CA GLY A 427 8.95 15.73 -23.15
C GLY A 427 9.08 15.07 -21.79
N GLU A 428 10.31 14.86 -21.34
CA GLU A 428 10.60 14.48 -19.97
C GLU A 428 10.27 15.66 -19.04
N ASP A 429 9.31 15.46 -18.12
CA ASP A 429 9.13 16.26 -16.90
C ASP A 429 8.96 15.33 -15.68
#